data_AF-A0A6N2I8Q0-F1
#
_entry.id   AF-A0A6N2I8Q0-F1
#
_cell.length_a   1.000
_cell.length_b   1.000
_cell.length_c   1.000
_cell.angle_alpha   90.00
_cell.angle_beta   90.00
_cell.angle_gamma   90.00
#
_symmetry.space_group_name_H-M   'P 1'
#
loop_
_entity.id
_entity.type
_entity.pdbx_description
1 polymer ?
#
loop_
_entity_poly.entity_id
_entity_poly.type
_entity_poly.pdbx_seq_one_letter_code
_entity_poly.pdbx_strand_id
1 'polypeptide(L)'
;MTADALQETANHRTNTERAMNVPHPPGRPPAAVPPRRSGRFRRTARALALAASLMASSAAVTGCTAPAEALRTPCGLVIDGSGSGASGGRGFDAEAKLKSTLVPFLTDRSCGTLAFAPVTRSSQTSSCRVADVDLDPPADETTDRDSLRRSVRVTAIQGALTMLECARTQGGSDVLGALARIGEAMPSGKETPSLLVVSDFEQADKEFTLRVSEIGTDESRERAVDTLLGARGVPGIAGMDVYPVGYGMRHDAKPSEYRPFDAFWTEILSRRAKAHVHDDYRK
;
A
#
# COMPACT_ATOMS: atom_id res chain seq x y z
N MET A 1 -28.06 4.33 -47.40
CA MET A 1 -27.95 3.28 -48.43
C MET A 1 -27.46 3.92 -49.70
N THR A 2 -26.17 3.76 -50.00
CA THR A 2 -25.57 3.62 -51.33
C THR A 2 -24.13 3.14 -51.10
N ALA A 3 -23.79 2.03 -51.73
CA ALA A 3 -22.46 1.43 -51.78
C ALA A 3 -21.85 1.72 -53.17
N ASP A 4 -20.60 1.27 -53.37
CA ASP A 4 -19.71 1.37 -54.55
C ASP A 4 -18.75 2.58 -54.51
N ALA A 5 -17.44 2.48 -54.74
CA ALA A 5 -16.56 1.41 -55.24
C ALA A 5 -15.12 1.66 -54.71
N LEU A 6 -14.45 0.64 -54.15
CA LEU A 6 -13.30 -0.08 -54.74
C LEU A 6 -12.17 0.76 -55.37
N GLN A 7 -11.06 0.84 -54.62
CA GLN A 7 -9.76 0.26 -55.00
C GLN A 7 -8.93 0.97 -56.09
N GLU A 8 -7.95 1.76 -55.66
CA GLU A 8 -6.74 2.01 -56.46
C GLU A 8 -5.45 1.90 -55.62
N THR A 9 -4.52 1.21 -56.26
CA THR A 9 -3.26 0.60 -55.85
C THR A 9 -2.11 1.56 -55.57
N ALA A 10 -1.25 1.13 -54.64
CA ALA A 10 0.22 1.07 -54.74
C ALA A 10 1.01 2.31 -55.23
N ASN A 11 1.84 2.87 -54.33
CA ASN A 11 3.31 2.89 -54.47
C ASN A 11 3.91 3.93 -53.52
N HIS A 12 4.59 3.47 -52.45
CA HIS A 12 5.89 4.03 -52.08
C HIS A 12 6.68 3.05 -51.19
N ARG A 13 7.43 2.18 -51.88
CA ARG A 13 8.83 1.84 -51.53
C ARG A 13 9.59 3.16 -51.32
N THR A 14 10.54 3.36 -50.42
CA THR A 14 11.57 2.52 -49.76
C THR A 14 12.36 3.49 -48.89
N ASN A 15 12.92 3.08 -47.75
CA ASN A 15 14.37 3.16 -47.49
C ASN A 15 14.77 2.88 -46.03
N THR A 16 15.74 1.97 -45.93
CA THR A 16 16.84 1.94 -44.94
C THR A 16 16.52 1.59 -43.48
N GLU A 17 16.33 0.29 -43.22
CA GLU A 17 16.85 -0.35 -42.01
C GLU A 17 18.33 -0.67 -42.22
N ARG A 18 19.20 0.07 -41.52
CA ARG A 18 20.63 -0.18 -41.45
C ARG A 18 20.93 -0.77 -40.07
N ALA A 19 21.48 -1.97 -40.08
CA ALA A 19 21.73 -2.79 -38.91
C ALA A 19 22.97 -2.34 -38.12
N MET A 20 22.96 -2.74 -36.82
CA MET A 20 24.08 -3.05 -35.92
C MET A 20 24.94 -1.91 -35.33
N ASN A 21 24.93 -1.79 -34.00
CA ASN A 21 26.12 -2.12 -33.17
C ASN A 21 25.85 -1.93 -31.67
N VAL A 22 25.90 -3.02 -30.89
CA VAL A 22 26.00 -3.01 -29.43
C VAL A 22 27.37 -3.58 -29.05
N PRO A 23 28.25 -2.84 -28.35
CA PRO A 23 29.52 -3.37 -27.87
C PRO A 23 29.36 -4.15 -26.56
N HIS A 24 29.89 -5.37 -26.54
CA HIS A 24 30.21 -6.17 -25.34
C HIS A 24 31.54 -5.69 -24.73
N PRO A 25 31.67 -5.52 -23.40
CA PRO A 25 32.97 -5.39 -22.74
C PRO A 25 33.56 -6.77 -22.35
N PRO A 26 34.90 -6.94 -22.42
CA PRO A 26 35.58 -8.21 -22.17
C PRO A 26 35.99 -8.42 -20.70
N GLY A 27 35.97 -9.70 -20.28
CA GLY A 27 37.07 -10.42 -19.62
C GLY A 27 37.64 -9.92 -18.28
N ARG A 28 37.36 -10.66 -17.21
CA ARG A 28 38.01 -10.57 -15.89
C ARG A 28 39.36 -11.32 -15.89
N PRO A 29 40.50 -10.70 -15.51
CA PRO A 29 41.76 -11.43 -15.31
C PRO A 29 41.87 -12.08 -13.91
N PRO A 30 42.72 -13.12 -13.77
CA PRO A 30 42.72 -14.05 -12.63
C PRO A 30 43.51 -13.59 -11.40
N ALA A 31 43.25 -14.28 -10.28
CA ALA A 31 43.82 -14.07 -8.96
C ALA A 31 45.34 -14.33 -8.89
N ALA A 32 46.06 -13.43 -8.22
CA ALA A 32 47.48 -13.58 -7.89
C ALA A 32 47.64 -14.08 -6.45
N VAL A 33 48.28 -15.24 -6.30
CA VAL A 33 48.79 -15.81 -5.04
C VAL A 33 50.30 -15.55 -4.98
N PRO A 34 50.85 -15.03 -3.87
CA PRO A 34 52.26 -15.17 -3.56
C PRO A 34 52.54 -16.24 -2.48
N PRO A 35 53.80 -16.72 -2.40
CA PRO A 35 54.10 -18.10 -2.03
C PRO A 35 54.47 -18.33 -0.56
N ARG A 36 54.35 -19.61 -0.21
CA ARG A 36 54.94 -20.33 0.94
C ARG A 36 56.37 -19.88 1.24
N ARG A 37 56.63 -19.57 2.52
CA ARG A 37 57.98 -19.65 3.09
C ARG A 37 58.12 -20.91 3.94
N SER A 38 59.12 -21.68 3.54
CA SER A 38 59.63 -22.91 4.12
C SER A 38 60.26 -22.70 5.50
N GLY A 39 60.00 -23.64 6.40
CA GLY A 39 60.76 -23.84 7.62
C GLY A 39 60.64 -25.29 8.08
N ARG A 40 61.42 -26.19 7.46
CA ARG A 40 61.64 -27.54 8.01
C ARG A 40 62.58 -27.41 9.20
N PHE A 41 62.15 -27.80 10.39
CA PHE A 41 63.03 -28.49 11.31
C PHE A 41 62.32 -29.71 11.91
N ARG A 42 63.06 -30.80 11.85
CA ARG A 42 62.70 -32.16 12.22
C ARG A 42 62.95 -32.37 13.72
N ARG A 43 62.21 -33.37 14.23
CA ARG A 43 62.58 -34.36 15.26
C ARG A 43 62.08 -34.14 16.70
N THR A 44 61.17 -35.06 17.05
CA THR A 44 61.17 -35.94 18.24
C THR A 44 61.00 -35.31 19.61
N ALA A 45 59.88 -35.62 20.28
CA ALA A 45 59.82 -36.73 21.24
C ALA A 45 58.37 -36.98 21.68
N ARG A 46 58.02 -38.27 21.76
CA ARG A 46 56.82 -38.78 22.42
C ARG A 46 56.97 -38.59 23.93
N ALA A 47 55.93 -38.15 24.64
CA ALA A 47 55.63 -38.67 25.97
C ALA A 47 54.21 -38.32 26.42
N LEU A 48 53.43 -39.39 26.57
CA LEU A 48 52.36 -39.69 27.52
C LEU A 48 51.22 -38.71 27.80
N ALA A 49 50.05 -39.24 27.48
CA ALA A 49 48.71 -38.87 27.90
C ALA A 49 48.52 -38.90 29.43
N LEU A 50 47.73 -37.95 29.93
CA LEU A 50 46.91 -38.07 31.13
C LEU A 50 45.95 -36.87 31.22
N ALA A 51 44.65 -37.12 31.01
CA ALA A 51 43.48 -36.42 31.58
C ALA A 51 42.25 -36.76 30.73
N ALA A 52 41.48 -37.77 31.12
CA ALA A 52 40.30 -37.60 31.98
C ALA A 52 39.11 -36.99 31.20
N SER A 53 38.35 -37.90 30.61
CA SER A 53 36.98 -37.75 30.16
C SER A 53 36.05 -37.22 31.27
N LEU A 54 35.41 -36.08 31.08
CA LEU A 54 34.15 -35.75 31.73
C LEU A 54 33.28 -34.81 30.86
N MET A 55 32.15 -35.40 30.47
CA MET A 55 30.84 -34.81 30.19
C MET A 55 30.70 -33.78 29.07
N ALA A 56 30.29 -34.32 27.92
CA ALA A 56 29.46 -33.65 26.93
C ALA A 56 28.25 -32.99 27.61
N SER A 57 28.32 -31.68 27.80
CA SER A 57 27.13 -30.86 28.00
C SER A 57 26.66 -30.43 26.62
N SER A 58 25.87 -31.30 25.98
CA SER A 58 25.03 -30.92 24.86
C SER A 58 24.03 -29.91 25.41
N ALA A 59 24.39 -28.61 25.36
CA ALA A 59 23.41 -27.55 25.45
C ALA A 59 22.52 -27.67 24.21
N ALA A 60 21.52 -28.54 24.30
CA ALA A 60 20.35 -28.45 23.46
C ALA A 60 19.76 -27.09 23.75
N VAL A 61 20.07 -26.12 22.89
CA VAL A 61 19.31 -24.88 22.78
C VAL A 61 17.95 -25.33 22.27
N THR A 62 17.10 -25.81 23.17
CA THR A 62 15.67 -25.84 22.91
C THR A 62 15.29 -24.39 22.71
N GLY A 63 15.22 -23.98 21.45
CA GLY A 63 14.63 -22.72 21.05
C GLY A 63 13.18 -22.77 21.47
N CYS A 64 12.90 -22.45 22.74
CA CYS A 64 11.61 -22.00 23.17
C CYS A 64 11.40 -20.65 22.45
N THR A 65 10.94 -20.71 21.21
CA THR A 65 10.38 -19.55 20.53
C THR A 65 9.20 -19.13 21.39
N ALA A 66 9.30 -17.94 22.00
CA ALA A 66 8.16 -17.35 22.70
C ALA A 66 6.93 -17.41 21.78
N PRO A 67 5.73 -17.65 22.32
CA PRO A 67 4.51 -17.67 21.51
C PRO A 67 4.45 -16.39 20.69
N ALA A 68 4.21 -16.52 19.38
CA ALA A 68 4.07 -15.36 18.51
C ALA A 68 2.99 -14.44 19.07
N GLU A 69 3.31 -13.15 19.22
CA GLU A 69 2.38 -12.18 19.77
C GLU A 69 1.11 -12.11 18.92
N ALA A 70 -0.05 -12.06 19.57
CA ALA A 70 -1.34 -11.99 18.90
C ALA A 70 -1.52 -10.62 18.24
N LEU A 71 -1.96 -10.59 16.98
CA LEU A 71 -2.27 -9.34 16.28
C LEU A 71 -3.68 -8.89 16.69
N ARG A 72 -3.80 -7.68 17.22
CA ARG A 72 -5.06 -7.18 17.79
C ARG A 72 -5.56 -5.88 17.18
N THR A 73 -4.70 -5.16 16.45
CA THR A 73 -5.06 -3.87 15.86
C THR A 73 -6.15 -4.07 14.79
N PRO A 74 -7.33 -3.47 14.94
CA PRO A 74 -8.31 -3.44 13.87
C PRO A 74 -7.79 -2.53 12.76
N CYS A 75 -7.75 -3.04 11.54
CA CYS A 75 -7.33 -2.25 10.39
C CYS A 75 -8.46 -2.09 9.37
N GLY A 76 -8.49 -0.93 8.73
CA GLY A 76 -9.39 -0.64 7.63
C GLY A 76 -8.60 -0.25 6.38
N LEU A 77 -9.15 -0.59 5.22
CA LEU A 77 -8.59 -0.24 3.93
C LEU A 77 -9.65 0.49 3.10
N VAL A 78 -9.37 1.76 2.78
CA VAL A 78 -10.15 2.55 1.83
C VAL A 78 -9.45 2.52 0.47
N ILE A 79 -10.17 2.15 -0.59
CA ILE A 79 -9.60 1.90 -1.92
C ILE A 79 -10.30 2.74 -2.96
N ASP A 80 -9.54 3.57 -3.65
CA ASP A 80 -10.07 4.46 -4.66
C ASP A 80 -10.11 3.83 -6.06
N GLY A 81 -11.34 3.58 -6.53
CA GLY A 81 -11.63 3.09 -7.88
C GLY A 81 -12.03 4.19 -8.86
N SER A 82 -12.03 5.46 -8.47
CA SER A 82 -12.59 6.57 -9.27
C SER A 82 -11.88 6.81 -10.60
N GLY A 83 -10.66 6.27 -10.78
CA GLY A 83 -9.90 6.39 -12.02
C GLY A 83 -9.36 7.80 -12.27
N SER A 84 -9.22 8.63 -11.23
CA SER A 84 -8.55 9.94 -11.27
C SER A 84 -7.10 9.88 -11.79
N GLY A 85 -6.52 8.68 -11.90
CA GLY A 85 -5.33 8.38 -12.69
C GLY A 85 -5.61 7.96 -14.14
N ALA A 86 -5.89 8.91 -15.03
CA ALA A 86 -5.72 8.66 -16.47
C ALA A 86 -4.21 8.52 -16.79
N SER A 87 -3.90 7.61 -17.72
CA SER A 87 -2.61 7.03 -18.12
C SER A 87 -1.54 7.99 -18.68
N GLY A 88 -1.53 9.26 -18.26
CA GLY A 88 -0.60 10.30 -18.70
C GLY A 88 0.62 10.53 -17.81
N GLY A 89 1.05 9.53 -17.03
CA GLY A 89 2.29 9.58 -16.23
C GLY A 89 2.28 10.50 -14.99
N ARG A 90 1.18 11.21 -14.72
CA ARG A 90 0.96 12.04 -13.52
C ARG A 90 -0.31 11.66 -12.75
N GLY A 91 -0.88 10.51 -13.06
CA GLY A 91 -2.11 10.01 -12.46
C GLY A 91 -1.84 9.16 -11.22
N PHE A 92 -2.84 9.06 -10.35
CA PHE A 92 -2.83 8.15 -9.21
C PHE A 92 -3.09 6.70 -9.67
N ASP A 93 -2.08 5.84 -9.55
CA ASP A 93 -2.21 4.40 -9.81
C ASP A 93 -2.54 3.65 -8.51
N ALA A 94 -3.84 3.55 -8.23
CA ALA A 94 -4.35 2.87 -7.04
C ALA A 94 -3.83 1.43 -6.91
N GLU A 95 -3.70 0.70 -8.02
CA GLU A 95 -3.32 -0.71 -8.00
C GLU A 95 -1.84 -0.88 -7.66
N ALA A 96 -0.98 -0.08 -8.29
CA ALA A 96 0.45 -0.08 -7.97
C ALA A 96 0.69 0.34 -6.51
N LYS A 97 -0.01 1.39 -6.04
CA LYS A 97 0.06 1.84 -4.64
C LYS A 97 -0.37 0.75 -3.70
N LEU A 98 -1.56 0.17 -3.89
CA LEU A 98 -2.09 -0.92 -3.08
C LEU A 98 -1.12 -2.11 -3.01
N LYS A 99 -0.59 -2.56 -4.15
CA LYS A 99 0.38 -3.67 -4.21
C LYS A 99 1.67 -3.37 -3.45
N SER A 100 2.11 -2.11 -3.43
CA SER A 100 3.34 -1.69 -2.76
C SER A 100 3.18 -1.40 -1.26
N THR A 101 2.01 -0.96 -0.80
CA THR A 101 1.83 -0.44 0.57
C THR A 101 1.01 -1.34 1.49
N LEU A 102 0.12 -2.19 0.96
CA LEU A 102 -0.79 -2.96 1.82
C LEU A 102 -0.04 -3.91 2.77
N VAL A 103 0.87 -4.73 2.27
CA VAL A 103 1.59 -5.70 3.12
C VAL A 103 2.50 -5.02 4.16
N PRO A 104 3.29 -3.98 3.80
CA PRO A 104 3.99 -3.17 4.79
C PRO A 104 3.07 -2.62 5.87
N PHE A 105 1.97 -1.96 5.49
CA PHE A 105 0.99 -1.41 6.43
C PHE A 105 0.43 -2.48 7.39
N LEU A 106 -0.01 -3.62 6.86
CA LEU A 106 -0.55 -4.72 7.69
C LEU A 106 0.47 -5.25 8.69
N THR A 107 1.75 -5.20 8.33
CA THR A 107 2.86 -5.67 9.18
C THR A 107 3.23 -4.62 10.22
N ASP A 108 3.49 -3.38 9.79
CA ASP A 108 3.95 -2.27 10.63
C ASP A 108 2.91 -1.91 11.69
N ARG A 109 1.62 -2.04 11.36
CA ARG A 109 0.51 -1.77 12.29
C ARG A 109 0.06 -2.98 13.10
N SER A 110 0.68 -4.15 12.90
CA SER A 110 0.31 -5.40 13.58
C SER A 110 -1.18 -5.71 13.47
N CYS A 111 -1.72 -5.60 12.25
CA CYS A 111 -3.15 -5.74 11.99
C CYS A 111 -3.65 -7.15 12.30
N GLY A 112 -4.65 -7.25 13.17
CA GLY A 112 -5.35 -8.51 13.50
C GLY A 112 -6.57 -8.75 12.62
N THR A 113 -7.23 -7.69 12.14
CA THR A 113 -8.33 -7.79 11.18
C THR A 113 -8.20 -6.73 10.10
N LEU A 114 -8.86 -6.94 8.96
CA LEU A 114 -8.93 -5.97 7.87
C LEU A 114 -10.37 -5.86 7.32
N ALA A 115 -10.95 -4.67 7.42
CA ALA A 115 -12.21 -4.34 6.72
C ALA A 115 -11.95 -3.46 5.49
N PHE A 116 -12.93 -3.39 4.59
CA PHE A 116 -12.78 -2.74 3.29
C PHE A 116 -13.88 -1.71 3.00
N ALA A 117 -13.50 -0.56 2.44
CA ALA A 117 -14.44 0.43 1.92
C ALA A 117 -13.98 0.97 0.55
N PRO A 118 -14.85 0.98 -0.47
CA PRO A 118 -14.50 1.52 -1.78
C PRO A 118 -14.80 3.02 -1.86
N VAL A 119 -13.93 3.79 -2.53
CA VAL A 119 -14.27 5.12 -3.06
C VAL A 119 -14.92 4.94 -4.44
N THR A 120 -16.16 5.41 -4.56
CA THR A 120 -17.01 5.33 -5.75
C THR A 120 -17.85 6.60 -5.83
N ARG A 121 -18.78 6.72 -6.78
CA ARG A 121 -19.68 7.87 -6.88
C ARG A 121 -20.61 8.04 -5.66
N SER A 122 -20.88 6.96 -4.92
CA SER A 122 -21.75 6.97 -3.73
C SER A 122 -21.32 5.85 -2.78
N SER A 123 -20.29 6.12 -1.98
CA SER A 123 -19.52 5.07 -1.31
C SER A 123 -20.23 4.37 -0.17
N GLN A 124 -21.03 5.10 0.61
CA GLN A 124 -21.88 4.49 1.66
C GLN A 124 -22.82 3.43 1.09
N THR A 125 -23.47 3.74 -0.04
CA THR A 125 -24.47 2.87 -0.66
C THR A 125 -23.90 1.92 -1.73
N SER A 126 -22.59 1.92 -1.96
CA SER A 126 -21.97 1.13 -3.02
C SER A 126 -22.17 -0.37 -2.83
N SER A 127 -22.62 -1.07 -3.86
CA SER A 127 -22.78 -2.54 -3.85
C SER A 127 -21.45 -3.31 -3.81
N CYS A 128 -20.30 -2.65 -3.99
CA CYS A 128 -19.00 -3.32 -3.89
C CYS A 128 -18.73 -3.72 -2.44
N ARG A 129 -18.75 -5.03 -2.19
CA ARG A 129 -18.49 -5.66 -0.89
C ARG A 129 -17.43 -6.74 -1.04
N VAL A 130 -16.53 -6.81 -0.07
CA VAL A 130 -15.58 -7.90 0.14
C VAL A 130 -15.68 -8.24 1.62
N ALA A 131 -15.59 -9.51 1.97
CA ALA A 131 -15.63 -9.94 3.36
C ALA A 131 -14.39 -9.44 4.11
N ASP A 132 -14.58 -9.08 5.38
CA ASP A 132 -13.46 -8.74 6.27
C ASP A 132 -12.54 -9.96 6.43
N VAL A 133 -11.24 -9.68 6.61
CA VAL A 133 -10.22 -10.71 6.73
C VAL A 133 -9.71 -10.75 8.16
N ASP A 134 -9.75 -11.94 8.77
CA ASP A 134 -9.00 -12.24 9.98
C ASP A 134 -7.54 -12.51 9.61
N LEU A 135 -6.65 -11.62 10.05
CA LEU A 135 -5.22 -11.65 9.75
C LEU A 135 -4.42 -12.46 10.77
N ASP A 136 -5.05 -12.88 11.87
CA ASP A 136 -4.46 -13.74 12.87
C ASP A 136 -5.43 -14.84 13.35
N PRO A 137 -5.91 -15.68 12.40
CA PRO A 137 -6.94 -16.65 12.71
C PRO A 137 -6.48 -17.66 13.78
N PRO A 138 -7.43 -18.26 14.52
CA PRO A 138 -7.12 -19.31 15.48
C PRO A 138 -6.30 -20.43 14.84
N ALA A 139 -5.26 -20.85 15.55
CA ALA A 139 -4.33 -21.89 15.11
C ALA A 139 -3.95 -22.75 16.31
N ASP A 140 -3.76 -24.05 16.09
CA ASP A 140 -3.28 -24.96 17.12
C ASP A 140 -1.76 -24.84 17.34
N GLU A 141 -1.23 -25.54 18.33
CA GLU A 141 0.20 -25.50 18.70
C GLU A 141 1.13 -26.05 17.61
N THR A 142 0.61 -26.83 16.66
CA THR A 142 1.40 -27.44 15.58
C THR A 142 1.39 -26.64 14.29
N THR A 143 0.53 -25.63 14.21
CA THR A 143 0.38 -24.79 13.03
C THR A 143 1.53 -23.80 12.91
N ASP A 144 2.17 -23.75 11.73
CA ASP A 144 3.07 -22.66 11.38
C ASP A 144 2.28 -21.35 11.22
N ARG A 145 2.19 -20.59 12.32
CA ARG A 145 1.46 -19.31 12.37
C ARG A 145 1.97 -18.29 11.36
N ASP A 146 3.27 -18.27 11.08
CA ASP A 146 3.84 -17.31 10.14
C ASP A 146 3.49 -17.67 8.69
N SER A 147 3.45 -18.96 8.36
CA SER A 147 2.91 -19.43 7.08
C SER A 147 1.42 -19.11 6.94
N LEU A 148 0.62 -19.35 7.99
CA LEU A 148 -0.80 -19.03 8.02
C LEU A 148 -1.04 -17.52 7.81
N ARG A 149 -0.36 -16.67 8.57
CA ARG A 149 -0.41 -15.19 8.46
C ARG A 149 -0.02 -14.72 7.05
N ARG A 150 1.00 -15.33 6.43
CA ARG A 150 1.36 -15.02 5.03
C ARG A 150 0.25 -15.40 4.06
N SER A 151 -0.39 -16.55 4.25
CA SER A 151 -1.50 -17.01 3.39
C SER A 151 -2.72 -16.10 3.49
N VAL A 152 -3.13 -15.70 4.71
CA VAL A 152 -4.26 -14.77 4.87
C VAL A 152 -3.96 -13.36 4.36
N ARG A 153 -2.71 -12.89 4.42
CA ARG A 153 -2.30 -11.63 3.76
C ARG A 153 -2.45 -11.70 2.24
N VAL A 154 -2.20 -12.85 1.61
CA VAL A 154 -2.50 -13.03 0.18
C VAL A 154 -4.01 -12.90 -0.09
N THR A 155 -4.84 -13.45 0.79
CA THR A 155 -6.31 -13.29 0.73
C THR A 155 -6.72 -11.82 0.86
N ALA A 156 -6.12 -11.07 1.78
CA ALA A 156 -6.35 -9.63 1.94
C ALA A 156 -5.99 -8.83 0.67
N ILE A 157 -4.87 -9.14 0.02
CA ILE A 157 -4.47 -8.51 -1.25
C ILE A 157 -5.48 -8.83 -2.35
N GLN A 158 -5.91 -10.10 -2.48
CA GLN A 158 -6.92 -10.49 -3.46
C GLN A 158 -8.24 -9.77 -3.23
N GLY A 159 -8.70 -9.70 -1.98
CA GLY A 159 -9.89 -8.94 -1.60
C GLY A 159 -9.78 -7.47 -1.95
N ALA A 160 -8.63 -6.85 -1.69
CA ALA A 160 -8.38 -5.46 -2.04
C ALA A 160 -8.43 -5.21 -3.56
N LEU A 161 -7.82 -6.09 -4.35
CA LEU A 161 -7.85 -6.00 -5.82
C LEU A 161 -9.26 -6.22 -6.37
N THR A 162 -10.00 -7.20 -5.85
CA THR A 162 -11.42 -7.42 -6.21
C THR A 162 -12.27 -6.20 -5.89
N MET A 163 -12.06 -5.56 -4.73
CA MET A 163 -12.77 -4.33 -4.39
C MET A 163 -12.41 -3.19 -5.34
N LEU A 164 -11.12 -3.02 -5.67
CA LEU A 164 -10.66 -2.00 -6.61
C LEU A 164 -11.32 -2.17 -7.99
N GLU A 165 -11.32 -3.40 -8.53
CA GLU A 165 -11.97 -3.73 -9.80
C GLU A 165 -13.46 -3.42 -9.77
N CYS A 166 -14.15 -3.77 -8.70
CA CYS A 166 -15.57 -3.44 -8.54
C CYS A 166 -15.78 -1.92 -8.46
N ALA A 167 -15.00 -1.20 -7.64
CA ALA A 167 -15.14 0.24 -7.45
C ALA A 167 -14.97 1.02 -8.77
N ARG A 168 -14.03 0.57 -9.63
CA ARG A 168 -13.81 1.10 -10.99
C ARG A 168 -15.06 1.06 -11.87
N THR A 169 -15.98 0.12 -11.65
CA THR A 169 -17.23 0.04 -12.43
C THR A 169 -18.28 1.10 -12.05
N GLN A 170 -18.15 1.73 -10.88
CA GLN A 170 -19.16 2.67 -10.37
C GLN A 170 -18.84 4.14 -10.70
N GLY A 171 -17.58 4.43 -11.06
CA GLY A 171 -17.07 5.77 -11.38
C GLY A 171 -17.21 6.76 -10.22
N GLY A 172 -16.85 8.03 -10.42
CA GLY A 172 -16.94 9.10 -9.40
C GLY A 172 -16.06 8.86 -8.16
N SER A 173 -15.99 9.85 -7.28
CA SER A 173 -15.13 9.81 -6.10
C SER A 173 -15.77 10.42 -4.86
N ASP A 174 -16.35 9.57 -4.01
CA ASP A 174 -16.96 9.91 -2.73
C ASP A 174 -16.03 9.51 -1.58
N VAL A 175 -14.94 10.25 -1.42
CA VAL A 175 -13.91 9.96 -0.40
C VAL A 175 -14.50 10.11 1.00
N LEU A 176 -15.28 11.16 1.25
CA LEU A 176 -15.96 11.36 2.53
C LEU A 176 -16.91 10.18 2.86
N GLY A 177 -17.72 9.74 1.92
CA GLY A 177 -18.62 8.60 2.13
C GLY A 177 -17.88 7.28 2.35
N ALA A 178 -16.72 7.08 1.71
CA ALA A 178 -15.89 5.91 1.97
C ALA A 178 -15.27 5.93 3.37
N LEU A 179 -14.82 7.10 3.83
CA LEU A 179 -14.32 7.31 5.21
C LEU A 179 -15.42 7.10 6.26
N ALA A 180 -16.63 7.60 5.99
CA ALA A 180 -17.78 7.35 6.86
C ALA A 180 -18.09 5.85 6.95
N ARG A 181 -18.15 5.17 5.80
CA ARG A 181 -18.42 3.73 5.73
C ARG A 181 -17.38 2.88 6.44
N ILE A 182 -16.08 3.18 6.29
CA ILE A 182 -15.05 2.42 7.01
C ILE A 182 -15.10 2.72 8.52
N GLY A 183 -15.38 3.96 8.91
CA GLY A 183 -15.55 4.35 10.31
C GLY A 183 -16.67 3.58 11.00
N GLU A 184 -17.79 3.35 10.31
CA GLU A 184 -18.91 2.53 10.81
C GLU A 184 -18.57 1.03 10.94
N ALA A 185 -17.68 0.53 10.07
CA ALA A 185 -17.25 -0.88 10.09
C ALA A 185 -16.18 -1.16 11.15
N MET A 186 -15.43 -0.13 11.59
CA MET A 186 -14.37 -0.31 12.57
C MET A 186 -14.94 -0.57 13.97
N PRO A 187 -14.41 -1.58 14.69
CA PRO A 187 -14.86 -1.84 16.05
C PRO A 187 -14.43 -0.71 16.99
N SER A 188 -15.33 -0.30 17.88
CA SER A 188 -14.97 0.52 19.04
C SER A 188 -14.33 -0.37 20.12
N GLY A 189 -13.10 -0.07 20.54
CA GLY A 189 -12.38 -0.92 21.49
C GLY A 189 -11.20 -0.24 22.16
N LYS A 190 -10.38 -1.05 22.87
CA LYS A 190 -9.17 -0.59 23.55
C LYS A 190 -8.02 -0.29 22.59
N GLU A 191 -7.97 -1.01 21.48
CA GLU A 191 -6.97 -0.81 20.44
C GLU A 191 -7.38 0.35 19.53
N THR A 192 -6.43 1.22 19.19
CA THR A 192 -6.65 2.30 18.22
C THR A 192 -6.70 1.73 16.80
N PRO A 193 -7.82 1.87 16.06
CA PRO A 193 -7.88 1.40 14.69
C PRO A 193 -6.91 2.15 13.77
N SER A 194 -6.31 1.42 12.81
CA SER A 194 -5.42 1.97 11.78
C SER A 194 -6.08 1.89 10.40
N LEU A 195 -6.13 2.99 9.66
CA LEU A 195 -6.76 3.08 8.34
C LEU A 195 -5.72 3.38 7.25
N LEU A 196 -5.56 2.47 6.29
CA LEU A 196 -4.84 2.77 5.06
C LEU A 196 -5.81 3.34 4.03
N VAL A 197 -5.55 4.54 3.52
CA VAL A 197 -6.41 5.21 2.54
C VAL A 197 -5.66 5.36 1.23
N VAL A 198 -5.89 4.42 0.31
CA VAL A 198 -5.30 4.42 -1.03
C VAL A 198 -6.19 5.24 -1.95
N SER A 199 -5.93 6.56 -1.99
CA SER A 199 -6.68 7.56 -2.76
C SER A 199 -5.83 8.81 -3.00
N ASP A 200 -6.08 9.53 -4.09
CA ASP A 200 -5.56 10.88 -4.28
C ASP A 200 -6.37 11.96 -3.57
N PHE A 201 -7.47 11.58 -2.90
CA PHE A 201 -8.37 12.45 -2.16
C PHE A 201 -9.10 13.49 -3.04
N GLU A 202 -9.24 13.22 -4.33
CA GLU A 202 -10.10 14.03 -5.20
C GLU A 202 -11.57 13.73 -4.89
N GLN A 203 -12.30 14.65 -4.26
CA GLN A 203 -13.74 14.50 -4.05
C GLN A 203 -14.50 14.92 -5.32
N ALA A 204 -15.24 14.01 -5.93
CA ALA A 204 -16.06 14.23 -7.12
C ALA A 204 -17.23 13.23 -7.16
N ASP A 205 -18.23 13.45 -6.31
CA ASP A 205 -19.46 12.67 -6.28
C ASP A 205 -20.63 13.45 -6.92
N LYS A 206 -21.88 12.96 -6.76
CA LYS A 206 -23.06 13.58 -7.38
C LYS A 206 -23.43 14.95 -6.82
N GLU A 207 -23.14 15.21 -5.55
CA GLU A 207 -23.58 16.40 -4.83
C GLU A 207 -22.43 17.39 -4.58
N PHE A 208 -21.18 16.91 -4.63
CA PHE A 208 -20.00 17.76 -4.42
C PHE A 208 -18.83 17.39 -5.33
N THR A 209 -18.22 18.41 -5.92
CA THR A 209 -16.92 18.30 -6.59
C THR A 209 -15.96 19.33 -5.99
N LEU A 210 -14.82 18.85 -5.50
CA LEU A 210 -13.75 19.68 -5.00
C LEU A 210 -13.12 20.45 -6.16
N ARG A 211 -13.13 21.78 -6.05
CA ARG A 211 -12.51 22.67 -7.03
C ARG A 211 -11.47 23.51 -6.32
N VAL A 212 -10.21 23.19 -6.53
CA VAL A 212 -9.08 23.87 -5.87
C VAL A 212 -9.09 25.40 -6.10
N SER A 213 -9.55 25.84 -7.28
CA SER A 213 -9.71 27.27 -7.60
C SER A 213 -10.73 28.00 -6.71
N GLU A 214 -11.63 27.29 -6.04
CA GLU A 214 -12.72 27.85 -5.24
C GLU A 214 -12.42 27.84 -3.74
N ILE A 215 -11.34 27.16 -3.30
CA ILE A 215 -10.97 27.00 -1.89
C ILE A 215 -9.66 27.72 -1.53
N GLY A 216 -9.26 28.70 -2.33
CA GLY A 216 -7.99 29.42 -2.19
C GLY A 216 -7.90 30.32 -0.94
N THR A 217 -9.03 30.74 -0.37
CA THR A 217 -9.07 31.55 0.87
C THR A 217 -9.63 30.74 2.02
N ASP A 218 -9.34 31.17 3.26
CA ASP A 218 -9.83 30.48 4.47
C ASP A 218 -11.36 30.44 4.52
N GLU A 219 -12.00 31.57 4.22
CA GLU A 219 -13.47 31.68 4.21
C GLU A 219 -14.13 30.83 3.12
N SER A 220 -13.56 30.80 1.90
CA SER A 220 -14.13 29.97 0.82
C SER A 220 -13.92 28.49 1.08
N ARG A 221 -12.79 28.12 1.69
CA ARG A 221 -12.48 26.75 2.09
C ARG A 221 -13.38 26.27 3.23
N GLU A 222 -13.62 27.09 4.25
CA GLU A 222 -14.54 26.77 5.35
C GLU A 222 -15.95 26.51 4.83
N ARG A 223 -16.47 27.37 3.93
CA ARG A 223 -17.75 27.14 3.27
C ARG A 223 -17.80 25.84 2.47
N ALA A 224 -16.72 25.51 1.75
CA ALA A 224 -16.66 24.26 0.99
C ALA A 224 -16.64 23.04 1.93
N VAL A 225 -15.92 23.10 3.05
CA VAL A 225 -15.92 22.06 4.09
C VAL A 225 -17.32 21.89 4.67
N ASP A 226 -17.97 22.98 5.08
CA ASP A 226 -19.32 22.91 5.66
C ASP A 226 -20.35 22.43 4.64
N THR A 227 -20.20 22.77 3.35
CA THR A 227 -21.04 22.25 2.26
C THR A 227 -20.87 20.74 2.11
N LEU A 228 -19.62 20.26 2.07
CA LEU A 228 -19.32 18.83 1.95
C LEU A 228 -19.81 18.06 3.18
N LEU A 229 -19.63 18.59 4.39
CA LEU A 229 -20.02 17.94 5.63
C LEU A 229 -21.53 18.03 5.89
N GLY A 230 -22.21 19.07 5.43
CA GLY A 230 -23.60 19.45 5.78
C GLY A 230 -24.52 18.32 6.26
N ALA A 231 -25.27 17.71 5.33
CA ALA A 231 -26.15 16.60 5.66
C ALA A 231 -25.43 15.25 5.84
N ARG A 232 -24.17 15.16 5.39
CA ARG A 232 -23.36 13.92 5.42
C ARG A 232 -22.78 13.63 6.79
N GLY A 233 -22.61 14.67 7.60
CA GLY A 233 -21.91 14.62 8.87
C GLY A 233 -20.40 14.47 8.71
N VAL A 234 -19.73 14.40 9.86
CA VAL A 234 -18.30 14.12 9.98
C VAL A 234 -18.09 12.60 9.95
N PRO A 235 -17.12 12.07 9.19
CA PRO A 235 -16.87 10.63 9.15
C PRO A 235 -16.48 10.12 10.55
N GLY A 236 -16.99 8.94 10.92
CA GLY A 236 -16.79 8.31 12.24
C GLY A 236 -15.38 7.75 12.46
N ILE A 237 -14.34 8.52 12.17
CA ILE A 237 -12.92 8.12 12.22
C ILE A 237 -12.15 8.80 13.37
N ALA A 238 -12.86 9.34 14.36
CA ALA A 238 -12.24 10.05 15.48
C ALA A 238 -11.30 9.15 16.28
N GLY A 239 -10.09 9.66 16.56
CA GLY A 239 -9.04 8.96 17.28
C GLY A 239 -8.33 7.84 16.50
N MET A 240 -8.78 7.52 15.28
CA MET A 240 -8.13 6.50 14.44
C MET A 240 -6.83 7.06 13.84
N ASP A 241 -5.86 6.17 13.63
CA ASP A 241 -4.64 6.47 12.89
C ASP A 241 -4.90 6.32 11.39
N VAL A 242 -4.80 7.42 10.63
CA VAL A 242 -5.08 7.46 9.19
C VAL A 242 -3.78 7.61 8.42
N TYR A 243 -3.57 6.71 7.45
CA TYR A 243 -2.38 6.61 6.61
C TYR A 243 -2.78 6.79 5.14
N PRO A 244 -2.79 8.03 4.61
CA PRO A 244 -3.05 8.28 3.20
C PRO A 244 -1.94 7.74 2.30
N VAL A 245 -2.30 7.26 1.12
CA VAL A 245 -1.38 6.82 0.06
C VAL A 245 -1.81 7.43 -1.26
N GLY A 246 -0.94 8.26 -1.85
CA GLY A 246 -1.22 8.97 -3.10
C GLY A 246 -1.90 10.32 -2.92
N TYR A 247 -2.03 10.78 -1.67
CA TYR A 247 -2.68 12.02 -1.28
C TYR A 247 -2.20 13.24 -2.09
N GLY A 248 -3.13 13.91 -2.78
CA GLY A 248 -2.85 15.15 -3.50
C GLY A 248 -1.85 15.01 -4.65
N MET A 249 -1.58 13.78 -5.15
CA MET A 249 -0.61 13.52 -6.23
C MET A 249 -0.91 14.32 -7.51
N ARG A 250 -2.15 14.74 -7.75
CA ARG A 250 -2.50 15.59 -8.90
C ARG A 250 -2.04 17.04 -8.78
N HIS A 251 -1.74 17.48 -7.56
CA HIS A 251 -1.37 18.86 -7.25
C HIS A 251 0.09 19.00 -6.77
N ASP A 252 0.81 17.89 -6.58
CA ASP A 252 2.14 17.86 -5.95
C ASP A 252 3.17 18.77 -6.63
N ALA A 253 3.12 18.86 -7.96
CA ALA A 253 3.99 19.68 -8.79
C ALA A 253 3.62 21.17 -8.76
N LYS A 254 2.51 21.55 -8.12
CA LYS A 254 1.97 22.92 -8.09
C LYS A 254 1.61 23.35 -6.66
N PRO A 255 2.53 23.98 -5.93
CA PRO A 255 2.30 24.40 -4.54
C PRO A 255 1.10 25.34 -4.33
N SER A 256 0.72 26.12 -5.35
CA SER A 256 -0.46 26.99 -5.32
C SER A 256 -1.77 26.21 -5.35
N GLU A 257 -1.78 24.99 -5.91
CA GLU A 257 -2.94 24.10 -5.91
C GLU A 257 -2.89 23.15 -4.69
N TYR A 258 -1.72 22.63 -4.34
CA TYR A 258 -1.57 21.68 -3.24
C TYR A 258 -1.90 22.28 -1.87
N ARG A 259 -1.44 23.50 -1.57
CA ARG A 259 -1.68 24.12 -0.24
C ARG A 259 -3.15 24.27 0.12
N PRO A 260 -4.03 24.87 -0.72
CA PRO A 260 -5.45 24.95 -0.40
C PRO A 260 -6.10 23.57 -0.34
N PHE A 261 -5.72 22.62 -1.21
CA PHE A 261 -6.18 21.23 -1.16
C PHE A 261 -5.83 20.55 0.18
N ASP A 262 -4.58 20.66 0.61
CA ASP A 262 -4.09 20.10 1.87
C ASP A 262 -4.80 20.72 3.08
N ALA A 263 -4.98 22.05 3.07
CA ALA A 263 -5.72 22.75 4.11
C ALA A 263 -7.20 22.33 4.18
N PHE A 264 -7.83 21.99 3.04
CA PHE A 264 -9.23 21.55 2.99
C PHE A 264 -9.40 20.20 3.68
N TRP A 265 -8.58 19.23 3.31
CA TRP A 265 -8.63 17.90 3.91
C TRP A 265 -8.08 17.86 5.33
N THR A 266 -7.11 18.70 5.68
CA THR A 266 -6.64 18.85 7.08
C THR A 266 -7.75 19.37 7.98
N GLU A 267 -8.57 20.32 7.50
CA GLU A 267 -9.75 20.77 8.25
C GLU A 267 -10.71 19.61 8.49
N ILE A 268 -11.00 18.80 7.46
CA ILE A 268 -11.92 17.67 7.61
C ILE A 268 -11.35 16.56 8.51
N LEU A 269 -10.18 16.02 8.18
CA LEU A 269 -9.64 14.82 8.83
C LEU A 269 -9.15 15.10 10.25
N SER A 270 -8.29 16.10 10.41
CA SER A 270 -7.61 16.36 11.67
C SER A 270 -8.45 17.24 12.60
N ARG A 271 -9.18 18.22 12.06
CA ARG A 271 -9.90 19.21 12.90
C ARG A 271 -11.35 18.86 13.14
N ARG A 272 -12.12 18.47 12.12
CA ARG A 272 -13.53 18.10 12.28
C ARG A 272 -13.66 16.64 12.75
N ALA A 273 -13.03 15.70 12.04
CA ALA A 273 -13.10 14.27 12.32
C ALA A 273 -12.17 13.81 13.44
N LYS A 274 -11.18 14.61 13.84
CA LYS A 274 -10.25 14.30 14.94
C LYS A 274 -9.48 12.99 14.73
N ALA A 275 -9.16 12.65 13.49
CA ALA A 275 -8.26 11.55 13.16
C ALA A 275 -6.80 11.97 13.38
N HIS A 276 -5.93 11.00 13.65
CA HIS A 276 -4.48 11.20 13.65
C HIS A 276 -3.95 10.89 12.25
N VAL A 277 -3.69 11.91 11.45
CA VAL A 277 -3.21 11.73 10.07
C VAL A 277 -1.69 11.61 10.07
N HIS A 278 -1.19 10.53 9.48
CA HIS A 278 0.22 10.20 9.38
C HIS A 278 0.71 10.28 7.93
N ASP A 279 2.02 10.45 7.73
CA ASP A 279 2.62 10.69 6.41
C ASP A 279 3.51 9.54 5.92
N ASP A 280 3.62 8.44 6.68
CA ASP A 280 4.57 7.34 6.45
C ASP A 280 4.44 6.70 5.05
N TYR A 281 3.23 6.66 4.51
CA TYR A 281 2.91 6.05 3.21
C TYR A 281 2.43 7.07 2.16
N ARG A 282 2.57 8.37 2.44
CA ARG A 282 1.92 9.45 1.69
C ARG A 282 2.25 9.45 0.19
N LYS A 283 3.45 8.99 -0.20
CA LYS A 283 3.96 9.05 -1.58
C LYS A 283 4.06 7.70 -2.25
#